data_AF-A0A7L7VVK8-F1
#
_entry.id   AF-A0A7L7VVK8-F1
#
_cell.length_a   1.000
_cell.length_b   1.000
_cell.length_c   1.000
_cell.angle_alpha   90.00
_cell.angle_beta   90.00
_cell.angle_gamma   90.00
#
_symmetry.space_group_name_H-M   'P 1'
#
loop_
_entity.id
_entity.type
_entity.pdbx_description
1 polymer ?
#
loop_
_entity_poly.entity_id
_entity_poly.type
_entity_poly.pdbx_seq_one_letter_code
_entity_poly.pdbx_strand_id
1 'polypeptide(L)'
;MTTGTNEQNDEYVEFDEQAVSATLEASRQPFEGRDARAVTEISATDGGELELRASCVSVNSGNHRVCLRLPLGIGQVCIPVPFDLPNGTAVRACLSIRTKWGIPTGVCVKLYVAGEQVASKCFP
;
A
#
# COMPACT_ATOMS: atom_id res chain seq x y z
N MET A 1 10.56 4.42 40.51
CA MET A 1 9.86 5.45 39.72
C MET A 1 10.08 5.06 38.26
N THR A 2 9.22 4.20 37.69
CA THR A 2 8.16 4.58 36.71
C THR A 2 8.71 5.51 35.63
N THR A 3 8.78 5.12 34.35
CA THR A 3 7.67 4.62 33.53
C THR A 3 8.17 3.71 32.40
N GLY A 4 7.58 2.52 32.26
CA GLY A 4 7.67 1.73 31.04
C GLY A 4 6.88 2.40 29.93
N THR A 5 7.57 2.76 28.85
CA THR A 5 6.95 3.02 27.55
C THR A 5 6.33 1.70 27.09
N ASN A 6 5.00 1.68 26.96
CA ASN A 6 4.29 0.60 26.30
C ASN A 6 4.61 0.66 24.80
N GLU A 7 5.75 0.09 24.41
CA GLU A 7 6.03 -0.32 23.04
C GLU A 7 5.14 -1.53 22.75
N GLN A 8 3.90 -1.28 22.33
CA GLN A 8 3.16 -2.27 21.58
C GLN A 8 3.98 -2.56 20.32
N ASN A 9 4.54 -3.76 20.23
CA ASN A 9 5.24 -4.26 19.05
C ASN A 9 4.25 -4.33 17.87
N ASP A 10 3.99 -3.20 17.22
CA ASP A 10 3.31 -3.19 15.94
C ASP A 10 4.25 -3.86 14.93
N GLU A 11 3.90 -5.07 14.49
CA GLU A 11 4.64 -5.80 13.47
C GLU A 11 4.49 -5.06 12.14
N TYR A 12 5.60 -4.55 11.61
CA TYR A 12 5.62 -3.86 10.33
C TYR A 12 5.82 -4.87 9.21
N VAL A 13 4.84 -4.95 8.31
CA VAL A 13 4.94 -5.79 7.13
C VAL A 13 5.48 -4.98 5.95
N GLU A 14 6.41 -5.58 5.22
CA GLU A 14 7.02 -5.03 4.00
C GLU A 14 6.34 -5.61 2.75
N PHE A 15 6.33 -4.81 1.68
CA PHE A 15 5.87 -5.24 0.38
C PHE A 15 7.00 -5.93 -0.38
N ASP A 16 6.65 -6.88 -1.24
CA ASP A 16 7.60 -7.57 -2.11
C ASP A 16 8.35 -6.58 -3.02
N GLU A 17 9.68 -6.48 -2.83
CA GLU A 17 10.51 -5.50 -3.52
C GLU A 17 10.56 -5.71 -5.03
N GLN A 18 10.45 -6.97 -5.49
CA GLN A 18 10.48 -7.30 -6.92
C GLN A 18 9.19 -6.83 -7.60
N ALA A 19 8.04 -7.07 -6.98
CA ALA A 19 6.75 -6.59 -7.45
C ALA A 19 6.68 -5.06 -7.44
N VAL A 20 7.21 -4.41 -6.40
CA VAL A 20 7.33 -2.95 -6.34
C VAL A 20 8.18 -2.43 -7.49
N SER A 21 9.37 -3.00 -7.70
CA SER A 21 10.31 -2.59 -8.75
C SER A 21 9.73 -2.79 -10.14
N ALA A 22 9.16 -3.97 -10.43
CA ALA A 22 8.54 -4.27 -11.71
C ALA A 22 7.37 -3.31 -12.01
N THR A 23 6.58 -2.96 -10.99
CA THR A 23 5.48 -1.99 -11.16
C THR A 23 6.01 -0.58 -11.36
N LEU A 24 7.09 -0.17 -10.71
CA LEU A 24 7.75 1.12 -10.95
C LEU A 24 8.24 1.22 -12.39
N GLU A 25 8.87 0.17 -12.91
CA GLU A 25 9.35 0.11 -14.29
C GLU A 25 8.18 0.20 -15.28
N ALA A 26 7.12 -0.59 -15.06
CA ALA A 26 5.90 -0.54 -15.88
C ALA A 26 5.21 0.83 -15.81
N SER A 27 5.26 1.49 -14.66
CA SER A 27 4.64 2.81 -14.45
C SER A 27 5.27 3.92 -15.30
N ARG A 28 6.57 3.78 -15.62
CA ARG A 28 7.33 4.74 -16.44
C ARG A 28 7.04 4.62 -17.92
N GLN A 29 6.47 3.50 -18.36
CA GLN A 29 6.16 3.29 -19.77
C GLN A 29 4.89 4.06 -20.17
N PRO A 30 4.83 4.61 -21.40
CA PRO A 30 3.61 5.19 -21.95
C PRO A 30 2.50 4.14 -22.03
N PHE A 31 1.24 4.59 -21.96
CA PHE A 31 0.07 3.71 -21.84
C PHE A 31 0.00 2.66 -22.97
N GLU A 32 0.46 3.02 -24.17
CA GLU A 32 0.44 2.18 -25.38
C GLU A 32 1.50 1.07 -25.40
N GLY A 33 2.47 1.09 -24.48
CA GLY A 33 3.61 0.14 -24.46
C GLY A 33 3.74 -0.68 -23.18
N ARG A 34 2.75 -0.67 -22.28
CA ARG A 34 2.87 -1.36 -20.98
C ARG A 34 2.68 -2.87 -21.09
N ASP A 35 3.66 -3.59 -20.55
CA ASP A 35 3.56 -5.02 -20.34
C ASP A 35 2.62 -5.32 -19.16
N ALA A 36 1.42 -5.84 -19.46
CA ALA A 36 0.35 -6.11 -18.49
C ALA A 36 0.73 -7.17 -17.42
N ARG A 37 1.88 -7.83 -17.56
CA ARG A 37 2.33 -8.91 -16.68
C ARG A 37 2.86 -8.45 -15.33
N ALA A 38 3.33 -7.21 -15.21
CA ALA A 38 3.88 -6.66 -13.98
C ALA A 38 2.82 -5.98 -13.09
N VAL A 39 1.59 -5.80 -13.59
CA VAL A 39 0.57 -4.97 -12.95
C VAL A 39 -0.69 -5.77 -12.73
N THR A 40 -1.15 -5.84 -11.48
CA THR A 40 -2.36 -6.62 -11.16
C THR A 40 -3.64 -5.86 -11.54
N GLU A 41 -3.64 -4.53 -11.35
CA GLU A 41 -4.77 -3.65 -11.65
C GLU A 41 -4.27 -2.28 -12.10
N ILE A 42 -4.96 -1.68 -13.08
CA ILE A 42 -4.67 -0.37 -13.64
C ILE A 42 -5.90 0.53 -13.47
N SER A 43 -5.70 1.71 -12.91
CA SER A 43 -6.71 2.78 -12.88
C SER A 43 -6.11 4.04 -13.47
N ALA A 44 -6.73 4.59 -14.51
CA ALA A 44 -6.26 5.77 -15.22
C ALA A 44 -7.36 6.83 -15.27
N THR A 45 -6.98 8.11 -15.25
CA THR A 45 -7.90 9.23 -15.44
C THR A 45 -7.45 10.12 -16.60
N ASP A 46 -8.38 10.89 -17.17
CA ASP A 46 -8.14 11.78 -18.33
C ASP A 46 -7.07 12.87 -18.09
N GLY A 47 -6.52 12.98 -16.88
CA GLY A 47 -5.45 13.92 -16.52
C GLY A 47 -4.02 13.37 -16.60
N GLY A 48 -3.82 12.18 -17.18
CA GLY A 48 -2.50 11.51 -17.22
C GLY A 48 -2.06 10.94 -15.87
N GLU A 49 -2.99 10.87 -14.92
CA GLU A 49 -2.79 10.20 -13.62
C GLU A 49 -3.09 8.72 -13.76
N LEU A 50 -2.24 7.92 -13.12
CA LEU A 50 -2.28 6.49 -13.20
C LEU A 50 -1.93 5.88 -11.84
N GLU A 51 -2.76 4.95 -11.40
CA GLU A 51 -2.51 4.09 -10.26
C GLU A 51 -2.34 2.65 -10.77
N LEU A 52 -1.19 2.04 -10.45
CA LEU A 52 -0.91 0.64 -10.78
C LEU A 52 -0.73 -0.16 -9.49
N ARG A 53 -1.50 -1.25 -9.33
CA ARG A 53 -1.33 -2.14 -8.17
C ARG A 53 -0.07 -2.97 -8.31
N ALA A 54 0.82 -2.82 -7.33
CA ALA A 54 2.09 -3.53 -7.27
C ALA A 54 1.97 -4.89 -6.58
N SER A 55 1.58 -4.90 -5.31
CA SER A 55 1.49 -6.13 -4.53
C SER A 55 0.47 -5.99 -3.40
N CYS A 56 0.08 -7.12 -2.82
CA CYS A 56 -0.73 -7.14 -1.62
C CYS A 56 -0.10 -8.06 -0.59
N VAL A 57 -0.18 -7.66 0.67
CA VAL A 57 0.31 -8.42 1.82
C VAL A 57 -0.82 -8.64 2.81
N SER A 58 -0.77 -9.76 3.51
CA SER A 58 -1.67 -10.04 4.63
C SER A 58 -1.01 -9.55 5.91
N VAL A 59 -1.73 -8.71 6.66
CA VAL A 59 -1.28 -8.13 7.93
C VAL A 59 -2.39 -8.35 8.94
N ASN A 60 -2.02 -8.72 10.17
CA ASN A 60 -2.99 -8.79 11.25
C ASN A 60 -3.22 -7.38 11.82
N SER A 61 -4.48 -7.00 12.01
CA SER A 61 -4.80 -5.73 12.67
C SER A 61 -4.38 -5.77 14.14
N GLY A 62 -3.70 -4.73 14.60
CA GLY A 62 -3.37 -4.51 16.00
C GLY A 62 -3.76 -3.09 16.40
N ASN A 63 -4.39 -2.91 17.56
CA ASN A 63 -4.70 -1.60 18.12
C ASN A 63 -5.48 -0.67 17.14
N HIS A 64 -6.44 -1.22 16.40
CA HIS A 64 -7.26 -0.49 15.42
C HIS A 64 -6.46 0.15 14.25
N ARG A 65 -5.24 -0.33 14.00
CA ARG A 65 -4.37 0.13 12.93
C ARG A 65 -3.68 -1.03 12.22
N VAL A 66 -3.19 -0.73 11.02
CA VAL A 66 -2.33 -1.61 10.22
C VAL A 66 -1.02 -0.87 9.96
N CYS A 67 0.09 -1.44 10.41
CA CYS A 67 1.41 -0.85 10.28
C CYS A 67 2.20 -1.51 9.14
N LEU A 68 2.75 -0.68 8.25
CA LEU A 68 3.38 -1.09 7.00
C LEU A 68 4.68 -0.33 6.81
N ARG A 69 5.64 -0.96 6.17
CA ARG A 69 6.81 -0.29 5.60
C ARG A 69 6.55 0.00 4.13
N LEU A 70 6.45 1.29 3.82
CA LEU A 70 6.22 1.75 2.46
C LEU A 70 7.55 1.93 1.73
N PRO A 71 7.59 1.57 0.42
CA PRO A 71 8.78 1.75 -0.40
C PRO A 71 9.00 3.23 -0.76
N LEU A 72 9.94 3.48 -1.68
CA LEU A 72 10.26 4.83 -2.20
C LEU A 72 10.77 5.81 -1.13
N GLY A 73 11.31 5.30 -0.02
CA GLY A 73 11.84 6.12 1.06
C GLY A 73 10.76 6.76 1.95
N ILE A 74 9.49 6.36 1.81
CA ILE A 74 8.39 6.86 2.65
C ILE A 74 8.53 6.34 4.09
N GLY A 75 9.00 5.10 4.26
CA GLY A 75 9.30 4.52 5.57
C GLY A 75 8.08 3.89 6.25
N GLN A 76 8.07 3.90 7.58
CA GLN A 76 7.08 3.21 8.39
C GLN A 76 5.82 4.07 8.59
N VAL A 77 4.65 3.51 8.30
CA VAL A 77 3.36 4.17 8.52
C VAL A 77 2.38 3.23 9.17
N CYS A 78 1.48 3.78 9.99
CA CYS A 78 0.32 3.06 10.48
C CYS A 78 -0.96 3.72 9.96
N ILE A 79 -1.82 2.93 9.34
CA ILE A 79 -3.09 3.37 8.77
C ILE A 79 -4.20 2.98 9.76
N PRO A 80 -4.97 3.96 10.28
CA PRO A 80 -6.11 3.65 11.14
C PRO A 80 -7.21 2.99 10.32
N VAL A 81 -7.90 2.02 10.91
CA VAL A 81 -9.03 1.34 10.28
C VAL A 81 -10.33 1.87 10.89
N PRO A 82 -11.36 2.22 10.09
CA PRO A 82 -12.49 3.03 10.55
C PRO A 82 -13.50 2.33 11.47
N PHE A 83 -13.26 1.09 11.90
CA PHE A 83 -14.13 0.33 12.79
C PHE A 83 -13.33 -0.54 13.76
N ASP A 84 -13.99 -0.97 14.84
CA ASP A 84 -13.42 -1.87 15.85
C ASP A 84 -13.17 -3.26 15.27
N LEU A 85 -12.04 -3.40 14.58
CA LEU A 85 -11.50 -4.70 14.18
C LEU A 85 -11.00 -5.43 15.43
N PRO A 86 -11.48 -6.67 15.68
CA PRO A 86 -10.87 -7.52 16.67
C PRO A 86 -9.36 -7.63 16.42
N ASN A 87 -8.57 -7.56 17.48
CA ASN A 87 -7.13 -7.77 17.36
C ASN A 87 -6.86 -9.15 16.72
N GLY A 88 -5.92 -9.19 15.77
CA GLY A 88 -5.62 -10.41 15.01
C GLY A 88 -6.51 -10.64 13.79
N THR A 89 -7.39 -9.71 13.42
CA THR A 89 -8.16 -9.83 12.17
C THR A 89 -7.22 -9.73 10.97
N ALA A 90 -7.33 -10.68 10.05
CA ALA A 90 -6.58 -10.66 8.80
C ALA A 90 -7.07 -9.51 7.91
N VAL A 91 -6.18 -8.54 7.69
CA VAL A 91 -6.37 -7.42 6.76
C VAL A 91 -5.43 -7.62 5.58
N ARG A 92 -5.95 -7.48 4.36
CA ARG A 92 -5.13 -7.45 3.16
C ARG A 92 -4.81 -6.00 2.81
N ALA A 93 -3.54 -5.63 2.89
CA ALA A 93 -3.06 -4.33 2.44
C ALA A 93 -2.50 -4.44 1.03
N CYS A 94 -3.05 -3.68 0.07
CA CYS A 94 -2.56 -3.63 -1.29
C CYS A 94 -1.89 -2.28 -1.56
N LEU A 95 -0.66 -2.34 -2.06
CA LEU A 95 0.11 -1.18 -2.49
C LEU A 95 -0.11 -0.92 -3.98
N SER A 96 -0.36 0.33 -4.32
CA SER A 96 -0.35 0.83 -5.68
C SER A 96 0.66 1.97 -5.82
N ILE A 97 1.34 2.03 -6.95
CA ILE A 97 2.19 3.17 -7.33
C ILE A 97 1.35 4.18 -8.09
N ARG A 98 1.45 5.45 -7.69
CA ARG A 98 0.86 6.56 -8.42
C ARG A 98 1.91 7.21 -9.30
N THR A 99 1.51 7.49 -10.53
CA THR A 99 2.29 8.30 -11.45
C THR A 99 1.45 9.39 -12.08
N LYS A 100 2.14 10.43 -12.53
CA LYS A 100 1.59 11.45 -13.40
C LYS A 100 2.52 11.60 -14.59
N TRP A 101 2.02 11.37 -15.80
CA TRP A 101 2.83 11.37 -17.03
C TRP A 101 4.06 10.44 -16.95
N GLY A 102 3.92 9.27 -16.32
CA GLY A 102 5.00 8.27 -16.17
C GLY A 102 6.01 8.58 -15.06
N ILE A 103 5.87 9.69 -14.35
CA ILE A 103 6.72 10.05 -13.22
C ILE A 103 6.04 9.57 -11.93
N PRO A 104 6.68 8.71 -11.11
CA PRO A 104 6.18 8.34 -9.79
C PRO A 104 5.97 9.57 -8.90
N THR A 105 4.76 9.73 -8.38
CA THR A 105 4.35 10.83 -7.50
C THR A 105 4.00 10.37 -6.10
N GLY A 106 4.14 9.07 -5.81
CA GLY A 106 3.83 8.48 -4.52
C GLY A 106 3.20 7.09 -4.62
N VAL A 107 2.59 6.65 -3.52
CA VAL A 107 1.91 5.35 -3.41
C VAL A 107 0.54 5.49 -2.76
N CYS A 108 -0.35 4.56 -3.07
CA CYS A 108 -1.61 4.38 -2.33
C CYS A 108 -1.65 3.01 -1.70
N VAL A 109 -2.16 2.96 -0.47
CA VAL A 109 -2.44 1.71 0.23
C VAL A 109 -3.94 1.59 0.37
N LYS A 110 -4.50 0.50 -0.12
CA LYS A 110 -5.89 0.11 0.07
C LYS A 110 -5.96 -1.08 1.02
N LEU A 111 -6.76 -0.96 2.08
CA LEU A 111 -6.97 -2.02 3.05
C LEU A 111 -8.27 -2.75 2.71
N TYR A 112 -8.22 -4.08 2.76
CA TYR A 112 -9.36 -4.95 2.50
C TYR A 112 -9.56 -5.92 3.66
N VAL A 113 -10.82 -6.12 4.06
CA VAL A 113 -11.23 -7.13 5.05
C VAL A 113 -12.30 -7.98 4.39
N ALA A 114 -12.13 -9.31 4.44
CA ALA A 114 -13.03 -10.26 3.77
C ALA A 114 -13.27 -9.96 2.26
N GLY A 115 -12.32 -9.29 1.60
CA GLY A 115 -12.41 -8.90 0.18
C GLY A 115 -13.04 -7.53 -0.07
N GLU A 116 -13.62 -6.88 0.94
CA GLU A 116 -14.21 -5.54 0.83
C GLU A 116 -13.19 -4.46 1.19
N GLN A 117 -13.12 -3.37 0.41
CA GLN A 117 -12.22 -2.26 0.69
C GLN A 117 -12.75 -1.44 1.87
N VAL A 118 -11.95 -1.31 2.92
CA VAL A 118 -12.34 -0.66 4.18
C VAL A 118 -11.64 0.66 4.45
N ALA A 119 -10.48 0.87 3.84
CA ALA A 119 -9.75 2.13 3.92
C ALA A 119 -8.87 2.31 2.68
N SER A 120 -8.56 3.57 2.37
CA SER A 120 -7.57 3.94 1.36
C SER A 120 -6.81 5.15 1.85
N LYS A 121 -5.48 5.12 1.74
CA LYS A 121 -4.62 6.25 2.06
C LYS A 121 -3.48 6.34 1.08
N CYS A 122 -3.26 7.53 0.53
CA CYS A 122 -2.16 7.81 -0.37
C CYS A 122 -1.10 8.67 0.33
N PHE A 123 0.14 8.45 -0.06
CA PHE A 123 1.33 9.09 0.44
C PHE A 123 2.12 9.62 -0.76
N PRO A 124 2.59 10.89 -0.72
CA PRO A 124 3.44 11.44 -1.77
C PRO A 124 4.81 10.75 -1.83
#